data_AF-A0A1H8J877-F1
#
_entry.id   AF-A0A1H8J877-F1
#
_cell.length_a   1.000
_cell.length_b   1.000
_cell.length_c   1.000
_cell.angle_alpha   90.00
_cell.angle_beta   90.00
_cell.angle_gamma   90.00
#
_symmetry.space_group_name_H-M   'P 1'
#
loop_
_entity.id
_entity.type
_entity.pdbx_description
1 polymer ?
#
loop_
_entity_poly.entity_id
_entity_poly.type
_entity_poly.pdbx_seq_one_letter_code
_entity_poly.pdbx_strand_id
1 'polypeptide(L)'
;MAVLPDGALGLLGTNVDLAGAWARVRRQETEPLAADSPERPQSVAARGIARLWRFDGTTLHHGPTVPLESPSLALAGFPDGRWLIAATNGRDEPNGRLFTSDGTLLVRLHLGDAIEYVGVDLADRVWVGWFDEGIFGNMDRFPETIDRTAVVAACFAADGATLPVGPVPDDAGFLADVYAMTVTEDGAWVCPYTEFPLLHLRPGQPVRWWRNGLSGVNAIATDGRHALLAGGYGDDAARLALVELGGDGQGEEVRMLASWRLPLIERFSPDHEHSSLAEHFIWERPALLAGRGDMLNLINDGVWYSWQVGDAVEALGRM
;
A
#
# COMPACT_ATOMS: atom_id res chain seq x y z
N MET A 1 -7.40 -6.46 2.21
CA MET A 1 -7.06 -6.49 3.65
C MET A 1 -6.11 -5.35 3.93
N ALA A 2 -6.09 -4.81 5.15
CA ALA A 2 -5.16 -3.74 5.54
C ALA A 2 -4.79 -3.85 7.02
N VAL A 3 -3.64 -3.31 7.42
CA VAL A 3 -3.28 -3.13 8.84
C VAL A 3 -3.82 -1.77 9.29
N LEU A 4 -4.64 -1.76 10.34
CA LEU A 4 -5.30 -0.58 10.87
C LEU A 4 -4.38 0.18 11.86
N PRO A 5 -4.74 1.42 12.25
CA PRO A 5 -3.89 2.24 13.13
C PRO A 5 -3.56 1.63 14.49
N ASP A 6 -4.40 0.75 15.00
CA ASP A 6 -4.21 0.03 16.27
C ASP A 6 -3.47 -1.32 16.10
N GLY A 7 -2.97 -1.62 14.90
CA GLY A 7 -2.30 -2.87 14.57
C GLY A 7 -3.24 -4.03 14.22
N ALA A 8 -4.56 -3.87 14.34
CA ALA A 8 -5.52 -4.89 13.94
C ALA A 8 -5.59 -5.05 12.42
N LEU A 9 -6.10 -6.19 11.94
CA LEU A 9 -6.39 -6.39 10.52
C LEU A 9 -7.79 -5.92 10.16
N GLY A 10 -7.88 -5.02 9.19
CA GLY A 10 -9.09 -4.66 8.49
C GLY A 10 -9.34 -5.61 7.33
N LEU A 11 -10.51 -6.22 7.31
CA LEU A 11 -10.93 -7.18 6.28
C LEU A 11 -12.13 -6.63 5.52
N LEU A 12 -12.12 -6.81 4.21
CA LEU A 12 -13.25 -6.54 3.32
C LEU A 12 -13.55 -7.81 2.54
N GLY A 13 -14.80 -8.25 2.60
CA GLY A 13 -15.31 -9.38 1.83
C GLY A 13 -16.56 -8.99 1.05
N THR A 14 -16.77 -9.63 -0.09
CA THR A 14 -17.87 -9.32 -1.01
C THR A 14 -18.87 -10.47 -1.07
N ASN A 15 -20.14 -10.18 -1.30
CA ASN A 15 -21.16 -11.20 -1.59
C ASN A 15 -21.22 -11.58 -3.09
N VAL A 16 -20.30 -11.03 -3.90
CA VAL A 16 -20.18 -11.26 -5.33
C VAL A 16 -18.77 -11.74 -5.66
N ASP A 17 -18.64 -12.54 -6.72
CA ASP A 17 -17.38 -13.10 -7.17
C ASP A 17 -16.62 -12.13 -8.09
N LEU A 18 -15.93 -11.15 -7.48
CA LEU A 18 -15.06 -10.22 -8.21
C LEU A 18 -13.85 -10.93 -8.81
N ALA A 19 -13.29 -11.94 -8.12
CA ALA A 19 -12.13 -12.68 -8.59
C ALA A 19 -12.43 -13.41 -9.90
N GLY A 20 -13.58 -14.11 -9.97
CA GLY A 20 -14.05 -14.75 -11.19
C GLY A 20 -14.41 -13.76 -12.29
N ALA A 21 -14.95 -12.58 -11.95
CA ALA A 21 -15.18 -11.51 -12.94
C ALA A 21 -13.89 -11.03 -13.58
N TRP A 22 -12.86 -10.74 -12.78
CA TRP A 22 -11.54 -10.38 -13.29
C TRP A 22 -10.85 -11.52 -14.05
N ALA A 23 -11.01 -12.77 -13.62
CA ALA A 23 -10.48 -13.92 -14.33
C ALA A 23 -11.14 -14.15 -15.70
N ARG A 24 -12.41 -13.75 -15.89
CA ARG A 24 -13.05 -13.75 -17.21
C ARG A 24 -12.44 -12.70 -18.11
N VAL A 25 -12.26 -11.47 -17.62
CA VAL A 25 -11.61 -10.38 -18.38
C VAL A 25 -10.19 -10.78 -18.81
N ARG A 26 -9.39 -11.35 -17.90
CA ARG A 26 -8.00 -11.77 -18.21
C ARG A 26 -7.90 -12.92 -19.22
N ARG A 27 -8.92 -13.78 -19.31
CA ARG A 27 -8.93 -14.93 -20.24
C ARG A 27 -9.44 -14.57 -21.64
N GLN A 28 -9.94 -13.36 -21.86
CA GLN A 28 -10.39 -12.95 -23.18
C GLN A 28 -9.21 -12.53 -24.04
N GLU A 29 -8.82 -13.41 -24.97
CA GLU A 29 -7.68 -13.20 -25.87
C GLU A 29 -8.05 -12.39 -27.12
N THR A 30 -9.33 -12.39 -27.54
CA THR A 30 -9.72 -11.92 -28.89
C THR A 30 -10.82 -10.85 -28.92
N GLU A 31 -11.84 -10.91 -28.05
CA GLU A 31 -12.82 -9.81 -27.94
C GLU A 31 -13.13 -9.47 -26.48
N PRO A 32 -13.01 -8.20 -26.07
CA PRO A 32 -13.38 -7.77 -24.74
C PRO A 32 -14.89 -7.86 -24.53
N LEU A 33 -15.33 -8.23 -23.32
CA LEU A 33 -16.75 -8.15 -22.92
C LEU A 33 -17.34 -6.80 -23.33
N ALA A 34 -18.58 -6.76 -23.83
CA ALA A 34 -19.26 -5.49 -24.11
C ALA A 34 -19.32 -4.59 -22.86
N ALA A 35 -19.31 -3.26 -23.05
CA ALA A 35 -19.26 -2.26 -21.96
C ALA A 35 -20.32 -2.44 -20.88
N ASP A 36 -21.50 -2.87 -21.30
CA ASP A 36 -22.71 -3.11 -20.53
C ASP A 36 -22.88 -4.56 -20.07
N SER A 37 -21.90 -5.43 -20.36
CA SER A 37 -22.01 -6.85 -20.00
C SER A 37 -22.22 -7.01 -18.49
N PRO A 38 -23.19 -7.85 -18.07
CA PRO A 38 -23.44 -8.09 -16.66
C PRO A 38 -22.28 -8.85 -15.98
N GLU A 39 -21.39 -9.46 -16.75
CA GLU A 39 -20.24 -10.23 -16.26
C GLU A 39 -19.00 -9.38 -16.03
N ARG A 40 -18.99 -8.13 -16.51
CA ARG A 40 -17.88 -7.20 -16.28
C ARG A 40 -17.74 -6.90 -14.79
N PRO A 41 -16.51 -6.75 -14.28
CA PRO A 41 -16.26 -6.46 -12.88
C PRO A 41 -17.06 -5.26 -12.35
N GLN A 42 -17.20 -4.19 -13.14
CA GLN A 42 -17.98 -3.00 -12.76
C GLN A 42 -19.47 -3.35 -12.54
N SER A 43 -20.08 -4.07 -13.49
CA SER A 43 -21.47 -4.52 -13.40
C SER A 43 -21.70 -5.50 -12.25
N VAL A 44 -20.72 -6.35 -11.94
CA VAL A 44 -20.75 -7.25 -10.77
C VAL A 44 -20.67 -6.45 -9.48
N ALA A 45 -19.74 -5.51 -9.38
CA ALA A 45 -19.55 -4.67 -8.21
C ALA A 45 -20.75 -3.77 -7.90
N ALA A 46 -21.37 -3.19 -8.92
CA ALA A 46 -22.54 -2.31 -8.78
C ALA A 46 -23.75 -2.99 -8.09
N ARG A 47 -23.80 -4.32 -8.08
CA ARG A 47 -24.86 -5.12 -7.45
C ARG A 47 -24.42 -5.78 -6.14
N GLY A 48 -23.15 -5.62 -5.78
CA GLY A 48 -22.54 -6.23 -4.61
C GLY A 48 -22.62 -5.37 -3.35
N ILE A 49 -22.45 -6.04 -2.22
CA ILE A 49 -22.19 -5.43 -0.91
C ILE A 49 -20.81 -5.86 -0.43
N ALA A 50 -20.14 -4.94 0.24
CA ALA A 50 -18.94 -5.20 1.02
C ALA A 50 -19.34 -5.38 2.49
N ARG A 51 -18.78 -6.39 3.14
CA ARG A 51 -18.82 -6.58 4.59
C ARG A 51 -17.44 -6.31 5.14
N LEU A 52 -17.39 -5.56 6.24
CA LEU A 52 -16.14 -5.21 6.91
C LEU A 52 -15.99 -6.01 8.19
N TRP A 53 -14.76 -6.35 8.54
CA TRP A 53 -14.41 -6.93 9.84
C TRP A 53 -13.09 -6.38 10.35
N ARG A 54 -12.93 -6.42 11.67
CA ARG A 54 -11.67 -6.14 12.36
C ARG A 54 -11.21 -7.42 13.06
N PHE A 55 -9.97 -7.83 12.85
CA PHE A 55 -9.37 -8.95 13.56
C PHE A 55 -8.22 -8.45 14.43
N ASP A 56 -8.33 -8.61 15.74
CA ASP A 56 -7.35 -8.12 16.72
C ASP A 56 -6.21 -9.12 17.01
N GLY A 57 -6.14 -10.21 16.26
CA GLY A 57 -5.19 -11.31 16.48
C GLY A 57 -5.83 -12.51 17.18
N THR A 58 -6.97 -12.31 17.84
CA THR A 58 -7.68 -13.36 18.58
C THR A 58 -9.15 -13.48 18.19
N THR A 59 -9.81 -12.35 17.95
CA THR A 59 -11.26 -12.25 17.77
C THR A 59 -11.56 -11.50 16.48
N LEU A 60 -12.49 -12.05 15.70
CA LEU A 60 -13.04 -11.39 14.52
C LEU A 60 -14.28 -10.60 14.92
N HIS A 61 -14.16 -9.27 14.91
CA HIS A 61 -15.24 -8.34 15.19
C HIS A 61 -15.99 -7.98 13.92
N HIS A 62 -17.31 -8.06 13.98
CA HIS A 62 -18.18 -7.68 12.87
C HIS A 62 -18.20 -6.17 12.70
N GLY A 63 -17.86 -5.70 11.50
CA GLY A 63 -18.07 -4.34 11.05
C GLY A 63 -19.35 -4.19 10.23
N PRO A 64 -19.55 -3.02 9.61
CA PRO A 64 -20.75 -2.74 8.85
C PRO A 64 -20.81 -3.47 7.50
N THR A 65 -21.99 -3.43 6.90
CA THR A 65 -22.21 -3.79 5.50
C THR A 65 -22.48 -2.53 4.70
N VAL A 66 -21.75 -2.32 3.62
CA VAL A 66 -21.85 -1.13 2.77
C VAL A 66 -21.95 -1.52 1.29
N PRO A 67 -22.47 -0.65 0.41
CA PRO A 67 -22.44 -0.89 -1.04
C PRO A 67 -21.01 -1.10 -1.54
N LEU A 68 -20.81 -2.01 -2.49
CA LEU A 68 -19.48 -2.31 -3.02
C LEU A 68 -18.99 -1.22 -3.99
N GLU A 69 -19.86 -0.78 -4.90
CA GLU A 69 -19.68 0.29 -5.92
C GLU A 69 -18.55 0.10 -6.94
N SER A 70 -17.38 -0.45 -6.56
CA SER A 70 -16.22 -0.65 -7.44
C SER A 70 -15.60 -2.04 -7.26
N PRO A 71 -15.05 -2.64 -8.34
CA PRO A 71 -14.43 -3.96 -8.32
C PRO A 71 -12.97 -3.99 -7.85
N SER A 72 -12.31 -2.83 -7.72
CA SER A 72 -10.92 -2.72 -7.27
C SER A 72 -10.86 -1.70 -6.14
N LEU A 73 -10.47 -2.18 -4.96
CA LEU A 73 -10.65 -1.43 -3.72
C LEU A 73 -9.42 -1.51 -2.83
N ALA A 74 -9.07 -0.39 -2.23
CA ALA A 74 -8.16 -0.27 -1.10
C ALA A 74 -8.96 0.04 0.17
N LEU A 75 -8.48 -0.45 1.31
CA LEU A 75 -9.13 -0.32 2.62
C LEU A 75 -8.18 0.37 3.59
N ALA A 76 -8.71 1.32 4.35
CA ALA A 76 -8.06 1.84 5.55
C ALA A 76 -9.09 2.08 6.66
N GLY A 77 -8.61 2.35 7.87
CA GLY A 77 -9.46 2.71 8.99
C GLY A 77 -8.85 3.83 9.80
N PHE A 78 -9.69 4.59 10.48
CA PHE A 78 -9.30 5.67 11.38
C PHE A 78 -9.12 5.12 12.80
N PRO A 79 -8.35 5.82 13.66
CA PRO A 79 -8.17 5.45 15.05
C PRO A 79 -9.48 5.31 15.83
N ASP A 80 -10.50 6.11 15.48
CA ASP A 80 -11.83 6.09 16.12
C ASP A 80 -12.78 5.00 15.60
N GLY A 81 -12.32 4.15 14.67
CA GLY A 81 -13.09 3.05 14.10
C GLY A 81 -13.91 3.40 12.85
N ARG A 82 -13.80 4.62 12.30
CA ARG A 82 -14.29 4.91 10.94
C ARG A 82 -13.55 4.07 9.90
N TRP A 83 -14.22 3.84 8.77
CA TRP A 83 -13.69 3.05 7.65
C TRP A 83 -13.54 3.91 6.39
N LEU A 84 -12.42 3.76 5.69
CA LEU A 84 -12.22 4.32 4.36
C LEU A 84 -12.13 3.19 3.34
N ILE A 85 -13.02 3.23 2.35
CA ILE A 85 -12.95 2.36 1.17
C ILE A 85 -12.68 3.26 -0.03
N ALA A 86 -11.54 3.03 -0.70
CA ALA A 86 -11.18 3.76 -1.91
C ALA A 86 -11.22 2.83 -3.11
N ALA A 87 -11.94 3.20 -4.17
CA ALA A 87 -11.73 2.58 -5.47
C ALA A 87 -10.34 2.96 -5.97
N THR A 88 -9.57 1.97 -6.43
CA THR A 88 -8.19 2.22 -6.88
C THR A 88 -8.14 3.11 -8.11
N ASN A 89 -9.23 3.11 -8.90
CA ASN A 89 -9.38 3.93 -10.08
C ASN A 89 -10.37 5.05 -9.76
N GLY A 90 -9.96 6.27 -10.05
CA GLY A 90 -10.61 7.48 -9.58
C GLY A 90 -10.19 8.66 -10.44
N ARG A 91 -10.36 8.52 -11.76
CA ARG A 91 -10.22 9.62 -12.74
C ARG A 91 -11.12 10.77 -12.33
N ASP A 92 -12.21 11.11 -12.99
CA ASP A 92 -12.81 12.45 -12.75
C ASP A 92 -13.81 12.51 -11.58
N GLU A 93 -13.97 11.41 -10.83
CA GLU A 93 -15.00 11.28 -9.79
C GLU A 93 -14.42 10.94 -8.41
N PRO A 94 -15.07 11.34 -7.31
CA PRO A 94 -14.70 10.90 -5.97
C PRO A 94 -14.70 9.36 -5.85
N ASN A 95 -13.53 8.80 -5.53
CA ASN A 95 -13.30 7.37 -5.43
C ASN A 95 -13.11 6.88 -3.99
N GLY A 96 -12.92 7.77 -3.02
CA GLY A 96 -12.89 7.47 -1.59
C GLY A 96 -14.26 7.58 -0.94
N ARG A 97 -14.59 6.66 -0.03
CA ARG A 97 -15.84 6.70 0.77
C ARG A 97 -15.50 6.50 2.23
N LEU A 98 -15.75 7.53 3.03
CA LEU A 98 -15.55 7.50 4.48
C LEU A 98 -16.86 7.14 5.17
N PHE A 99 -16.85 6.08 5.97
CA PHE A 99 -17.98 5.60 6.73
C PHE A 99 -17.71 5.72 8.24
N THR A 100 -18.75 5.97 9.02
CA THR A 100 -18.75 5.72 10.47
C THR A 100 -18.45 4.24 10.76
N SER A 101 -18.17 3.92 12.03
CA SER A 101 -17.99 2.54 12.49
C SER A 101 -19.24 1.66 12.28
N ASP A 102 -20.43 2.27 12.15
CA ASP A 102 -21.71 1.58 11.90
C ASP A 102 -22.11 1.49 10.42
N GLY A 103 -21.32 2.06 9.51
CA GLY A 103 -21.55 1.97 8.05
C GLY A 103 -22.32 3.14 7.45
N THR A 104 -22.63 4.18 8.22
CA THR A 104 -23.17 5.44 7.70
C THR A 104 -22.11 6.17 6.87
N LEU A 105 -22.42 6.47 5.61
CA LEU A 105 -21.54 7.27 4.75
C LEU A 105 -21.45 8.71 5.26
N LEU A 106 -20.25 9.18 5.56
CA LEU A 106 -19.96 10.54 6.02
C LEU A 106 -19.63 11.47 4.86
N VAL A 107 -18.68 11.07 4.01
CA VAL A 107 -18.17 11.91 2.92
C VAL A 107 -17.59 11.05 1.79
N ARG A 108 -17.62 11.59 0.57
CA ARG A 108 -16.90 11.05 -0.58
C ARG A 108 -15.68 11.90 -0.86
N LEU A 109 -14.53 11.25 -1.00
CA LEU A 109 -13.22 11.88 -1.16
C LEU A 109 -12.71 11.65 -2.57
N HIS A 110 -12.00 12.62 -3.11
CA HIS A 110 -11.30 12.46 -4.38
C HIS A 110 -9.82 12.22 -4.09
N LEU A 111 -9.40 10.95 -4.15
CA LEU A 111 -8.08 10.48 -3.70
C LEU A 111 -7.12 10.20 -4.86
N GLY A 112 -7.50 10.56 -6.08
CA GLY A 112 -6.70 10.38 -7.30
C GLY A 112 -6.88 9.02 -7.96
N ASP A 113 -6.35 8.89 -9.18
CA ASP A 113 -6.38 7.66 -9.99
C ASP A 113 -5.17 6.77 -9.70
N ALA A 114 -5.30 5.47 -9.97
CA ALA A 114 -4.28 4.42 -9.75
C ALA A 114 -3.69 4.39 -8.32
N ILE A 115 -4.58 4.37 -7.33
CA ILE A 115 -4.19 4.20 -5.92
C ILE A 115 -3.61 2.80 -5.71
N GLU A 116 -2.36 2.75 -5.27
CA GLU A 116 -1.67 1.53 -4.86
C GLU A 116 -1.75 1.36 -3.34
N TYR A 117 -1.60 2.45 -2.58
CA TYR A 117 -1.63 2.45 -1.12
C TYR A 117 -2.58 3.49 -0.55
N VAL A 118 -3.28 3.12 0.52
CA VAL A 118 -4.04 4.05 1.36
C VAL A 118 -3.84 3.72 2.84
N GLY A 119 -3.60 4.72 3.66
CA GLY A 119 -3.47 4.58 5.11
C GLY A 119 -3.93 5.83 5.82
N VAL A 120 -4.29 5.71 7.09
CA VAL A 120 -4.68 6.86 7.94
C VAL A 120 -3.77 6.90 9.15
N ASP A 121 -3.19 8.06 9.47
CA ASP A 121 -2.37 8.20 10.67
C ASP A 121 -3.22 8.48 11.93
N LEU A 122 -2.55 8.65 13.08
CA LEU A 122 -3.21 8.93 14.36
C LEU A 122 -3.81 10.34 14.45
N ALA A 123 -3.51 11.22 13.49
CA ALA A 123 -4.05 12.57 13.39
C ALA A 123 -5.18 12.67 12.36
N ASP A 124 -5.78 11.54 11.98
CA ASP A 124 -6.86 11.42 10.99
C ASP A 124 -6.48 11.91 9.58
N ARG A 125 -5.17 11.97 9.27
CA ARG A 125 -4.72 12.33 7.92
C ARG A 125 -4.66 11.09 7.05
N VAL A 126 -5.25 11.20 5.87
CA VAL A 126 -5.27 10.13 4.86
C VAL A 126 -4.04 10.28 3.97
N TRP A 127 -3.24 9.23 3.91
CA TRP A 127 -2.08 9.11 3.03
C TRP A 127 -2.40 8.19 1.87
N VAL A 128 -2.10 8.65 0.67
CA VAL A 128 -2.34 7.91 -0.57
C VAL A 128 -1.04 7.83 -1.36
N GLY A 129 -0.69 6.64 -1.82
CA GLY A 129 0.41 6.39 -2.75
C GLY A 129 -0.13 5.82 -4.06
N TRP A 130 0.47 6.21 -5.19
CA TRP A 130 -0.03 5.87 -6.52
C TRP A 130 0.96 5.05 -7.34
N PHE A 131 0.42 4.31 -8.31
CA PHE A 131 1.17 3.72 -9.42
C PHE A 131 1.45 4.78 -10.50
N ASP A 132 2.39 4.54 -11.42
CA ASP A 132 2.84 5.50 -12.44
C ASP A 132 1.70 6.14 -13.25
N GLU A 133 0.67 5.37 -13.60
CA GLU A 133 -0.52 5.87 -14.30
C GLU A 133 -1.26 6.95 -13.50
N GLY A 134 -1.22 6.86 -12.18
CA GLY A 134 -1.76 7.84 -11.25
C GLY A 134 -0.85 9.06 -11.11
N ILE A 135 0.47 8.87 -11.13
CA ILE A 135 1.43 9.98 -11.04
C ILE A 135 1.20 10.96 -12.19
N PHE A 136 1.11 10.48 -13.43
CA PHE A 136 0.85 11.34 -14.59
C PHE A 136 -0.61 11.84 -14.63
N GLY A 137 -1.57 10.99 -14.25
CA GLY A 137 -3.00 11.32 -14.29
C GLY A 137 -3.45 12.36 -13.24
N ASN A 138 -2.69 12.52 -12.16
CA ASN A 138 -3.06 13.41 -11.05
C ASN A 138 -2.35 14.78 -11.09
N MET A 139 -1.40 15.03 -12.01
CA MET A 139 -0.60 16.27 -12.07
C MET A 139 -1.43 17.55 -12.18
N ASP A 140 -2.52 17.53 -12.95
CA ASP A 140 -3.39 18.71 -13.16
C ASP A 140 -4.28 19.02 -11.94
N ARG A 141 -4.26 18.16 -10.91
CA ARG A 141 -5.18 18.21 -9.77
C ARG A 141 -4.53 18.70 -8.50
N PHE A 142 -3.22 18.60 -8.43
CA PHE A 142 -2.45 19.15 -7.33
C PHE A 142 -2.16 20.62 -7.62
N PRO A 143 -2.32 21.52 -6.62
CA PRO A 143 -2.02 22.93 -6.81
C PRO A 143 -0.59 23.13 -7.31
N GLU A 144 -0.33 24.21 -8.05
CA GLU A 144 0.97 24.56 -8.66
C GLU A 144 2.17 24.50 -7.67
N THR A 145 1.90 24.42 -6.37
CA THR A 145 2.86 24.29 -5.27
C THR A 145 3.37 22.87 -5.02
N ILE A 146 2.71 21.83 -5.55
CA ILE A 146 3.29 20.48 -5.54
C ILE A 146 4.19 20.42 -6.77
N ASP A 147 5.49 20.57 -6.51
CA ASP A 147 6.53 20.58 -7.52
C ASP A 147 6.33 19.43 -8.51
N ARG A 148 6.34 19.75 -9.80
CA ARG A 148 5.94 18.84 -10.88
C ARG A 148 6.90 17.66 -11.07
N THR A 149 7.88 17.53 -10.18
CA THR A 149 9.03 16.62 -10.29
C THR A 149 8.79 15.24 -9.70
N ALA A 150 7.78 15.01 -8.83
CA ALA A 150 7.19 13.68 -8.58
C ALA A 150 6.15 13.68 -7.46
N VAL A 151 4.88 13.42 -7.77
CA VAL A 151 3.86 13.13 -6.74
C VAL A 151 3.63 11.63 -6.66
N VAL A 152 4.52 10.92 -5.96
CA VAL A 152 4.32 9.48 -5.68
C VAL A 152 3.27 9.27 -4.58
N ALA A 153 3.13 10.22 -3.65
CA ALA A 153 2.16 10.15 -2.57
C ALA A 153 1.68 11.54 -2.13
N ALA A 154 0.49 11.63 -1.54
CA ALA A 154 -0.01 12.85 -0.91
C ALA A 154 -0.73 12.60 0.42
N CYS A 155 -0.93 13.69 1.13
CA CYS A 155 -1.62 13.76 2.40
C CYS A 155 -2.93 14.53 2.23
N PHE A 156 -4.01 14.02 2.79
CA PHE A 156 -5.32 14.65 2.81
C PHE A 156 -5.83 14.74 4.24
N ALA A 157 -6.55 15.81 4.56
CA ALA A 157 -7.37 15.86 5.76
C ALA A 157 -8.57 14.90 5.62
N ALA A 158 -9.23 14.59 6.73
CA ALA A 158 -10.36 13.66 6.76
C ALA A 158 -11.58 14.10 5.92
N ASP A 159 -11.67 15.39 5.58
CA ASP A 159 -12.68 15.97 4.69
C ASP A 159 -12.28 15.93 3.20
N GLY A 160 -11.07 15.48 2.89
CA GLY A 160 -10.52 15.37 1.53
C GLY A 160 -9.71 16.58 1.07
N ALA A 161 -9.53 17.61 1.91
CA ALA A 161 -8.65 18.72 1.57
C ALA A 161 -7.18 18.25 1.50
N THR A 162 -6.49 18.54 0.40
CA THR A 162 -5.06 18.24 0.26
C THR A 162 -4.26 19.05 1.27
N LEU A 163 -3.39 18.36 2.01
CA LEU A 163 -2.44 18.96 2.94
C LEU A 163 -1.07 19.08 2.24
N PRO A 164 -0.37 20.22 2.39
CA PRO A 164 0.91 20.42 1.72
C PRO A 164 1.95 19.43 2.26
N VAL A 165 2.72 18.85 1.36
CA VAL A 165 3.96 18.12 1.64
C VAL A 165 5.07 18.86 0.87
N GLY A 166 6.27 18.94 1.43
CA GLY A 166 7.40 19.58 0.75
C GLY A 166 7.77 18.89 -0.58
N PRO A 167 8.53 19.57 -1.45
CA PRO A 167 9.01 18.97 -2.68
C PRO A 167 9.99 17.82 -2.38
N VAL A 168 10.04 16.84 -3.28
CA VAL A 168 11.10 15.84 -3.28
C VAL A 168 12.33 16.44 -3.98
N PRO A 169 13.55 16.32 -3.41
CA PRO A 169 14.75 16.81 -4.09
C PRO A 169 15.04 16.08 -5.40
N ASP A 170 15.48 16.80 -6.43
CA ASP A 170 15.87 16.23 -7.74
C ASP A 170 16.93 15.11 -7.62
N ASP A 171 17.82 15.22 -6.63
CA ASP A 171 18.86 14.24 -6.33
C ASP A 171 18.31 12.87 -5.89
N ALA A 172 17.02 12.79 -5.52
CA ALA A 172 16.33 11.54 -5.21
C ALA A 172 16.03 10.68 -6.47
N GLY A 173 16.25 11.23 -7.66
CA GLY A 173 16.07 10.51 -8.93
C GLY A 173 14.66 10.62 -9.48
N PHE A 174 14.40 9.87 -10.56
CA PHE A 174 13.07 9.82 -11.16
C PHE A 174 12.18 8.89 -10.32
N LEU A 175 11.08 9.44 -9.82
CA LEU A 175 10.16 8.68 -8.99
C LEU A 175 8.92 8.26 -9.77
N ALA A 176 8.66 6.97 -9.79
CA ALA A 176 7.43 6.36 -10.27
C ALA A 176 6.98 5.29 -9.26
N ASP A 177 5.78 4.72 -9.42
CA ASP A 177 5.27 3.58 -8.66
C ASP A 177 5.60 3.56 -7.17
N VAL A 178 4.63 3.86 -6.30
CA VAL A 178 4.81 3.54 -4.88
C VAL A 178 4.87 2.03 -4.71
N TYR A 179 6.08 1.49 -4.53
CA TYR A 179 6.32 0.06 -4.35
C TYR A 179 6.06 -0.37 -2.92
N ALA A 180 6.41 0.47 -1.95
CA ALA A 180 6.09 0.26 -0.55
C ALA A 180 5.72 1.57 0.15
N MET A 181 4.76 1.47 1.07
CA MET A 181 4.39 2.57 1.95
C MET A 181 4.08 2.08 3.35
N THR A 182 4.44 2.87 4.35
CA THR A 182 3.87 2.76 5.69
C THR A 182 3.56 4.12 6.26
N VAL A 183 2.60 4.16 7.18
CA VAL A 183 2.16 5.37 7.86
C VAL A 183 2.58 5.29 9.32
N THR A 184 3.33 6.29 9.77
CA THR A 184 3.79 6.49 11.15
C THR A 184 2.94 7.58 11.83
N GLU A 185 3.26 7.92 13.08
CA GLU A 185 2.62 9.05 13.76
C GLU A 185 2.94 10.41 13.12
N ASP A 186 4.15 10.55 12.57
CA ASP A 186 4.67 11.82 12.09
C ASP A 186 4.54 12.02 10.57
N GLY A 187 4.22 10.97 9.82
CA GLY A 187 4.03 11.05 8.38
C GLY A 187 3.87 9.72 7.67
N ALA A 188 4.23 9.71 6.39
CA ALA A 188 4.30 8.50 5.58
C ALA A 188 5.75 8.26 5.11
N TRP A 189 6.15 6.99 5.19
CA TRP A 189 7.38 6.51 4.58
C TRP A 189 7.04 5.81 3.28
N VAL A 190 7.75 6.17 2.21
CA VAL A 190 7.47 5.72 0.84
C VAL A 190 8.76 5.23 0.21
N CYS A 191 8.71 4.12 -0.50
CA CYS A 191 9.79 3.63 -1.34
C CYS A 191 9.26 3.51 -2.77
N PRO A 192 9.49 4.53 -3.63
CA PRO A 192 9.06 4.49 -5.01
C PRO A 192 10.12 3.85 -5.92
N TYR A 193 9.71 3.39 -7.11
CA TYR A 193 10.61 3.15 -8.24
C TYR A 193 11.25 4.50 -8.67
N THR A 194 12.45 4.60 -9.27
CA THR A 194 13.26 3.53 -9.87
C THR A 194 14.43 3.07 -9.01
N GLU A 195 15.04 4.00 -8.29
CA GLU A 195 16.22 3.77 -7.47
C GLU A 195 15.86 3.31 -6.04
N PHE A 196 14.57 3.13 -5.75
CA PHE A 196 14.06 2.71 -4.44
C PHE A 196 14.47 3.60 -3.26
N PRO A 197 14.55 4.95 -3.39
CA PRO A 197 14.90 5.80 -2.26
C PRO A 197 13.87 5.66 -1.15
N LEU A 198 14.30 5.74 0.11
CA LEU A 198 13.34 5.87 1.21
C LEU A 198 13.00 7.34 1.37
N LEU A 199 11.74 7.70 1.20
CA LEU A 199 11.22 9.04 1.40
C LEU A 199 10.43 9.08 2.69
N HIS A 200 10.56 10.15 3.45
CA HIS A 200 9.71 10.45 4.60
C HIS A 200 8.99 11.78 4.36
N LEU A 201 7.70 11.65 4.07
CA LEU A 201 6.79 12.74 3.80
C LEU A 201 6.10 13.15 5.10
N ARG A 202 6.16 14.43 5.44
CA ARG A 202 5.51 14.99 6.62
C ARG A 202 4.73 16.26 6.24
N PRO A 203 3.50 16.46 6.74
CA PRO A 203 2.71 17.62 6.35
C PRO A 203 3.38 18.92 6.77
N GLY A 204 3.48 19.86 5.82
CA GLY A 204 4.10 21.18 6.02
C GLY A 204 5.62 21.15 6.23
N GLN A 205 6.30 20.04 5.95
CA GLN A 205 7.75 19.90 6.12
C GLN A 205 8.42 19.48 4.81
N PRO A 206 9.71 19.83 4.61
CA PRO A 206 10.52 19.27 3.54
C PRO A 206 10.57 17.74 3.60
N VAL A 207 10.57 17.09 2.44
CA VAL A 207 10.77 15.65 2.34
C VAL A 207 12.18 15.31 2.77
N ARG A 208 12.30 14.34 3.67
CA ARG A 208 13.57 13.68 3.99
C ARG A 208 13.73 12.45 3.13
N TRP A 209 14.95 12.14 2.72
CA TRP A 209 15.20 10.99 1.86
C TRP A 209 16.56 10.34 2.07
N TRP A 210 16.63 9.05 1.75
CA TRP A 210 17.84 8.23 1.83
C TRP A 210 18.02 7.41 0.56
N ARG A 211 19.28 7.24 0.13
CA ARG A 211 19.62 6.29 -0.93
C ARG A 211 19.57 4.87 -0.39
N ASN A 212 19.09 3.97 -1.22
CA ASN A 212 18.86 2.58 -0.85
C ASN A 212 19.44 1.66 -1.94
N GLY A 213 20.31 0.74 -1.53
CA GLY A 213 20.88 -0.26 -2.44
C GLY A 213 19.95 -1.45 -2.71
N LEU A 214 18.78 -1.51 -2.09
CA LEU A 214 17.82 -2.60 -2.23
C LEU A 214 16.75 -2.28 -3.28
N SER A 215 16.57 -3.20 -4.24
CA SER A 215 15.51 -3.10 -5.24
C SER A 215 14.31 -3.99 -4.92
N GLY A 216 13.12 -3.61 -5.41
CA GLY A 216 11.88 -4.39 -5.28
C GLY A 216 11.34 -4.45 -3.84
N VAL A 217 11.57 -3.41 -3.05
CA VAL A 217 11.04 -3.32 -1.68
C VAL A 217 9.53 -3.17 -1.75
N ASN A 218 8.78 -4.11 -1.16
CA ASN A 218 7.32 -4.16 -1.22
C ASN A 218 6.64 -3.83 0.12
N ALA A 219 7.39 -3.76 1.22
CA ALA A 219 6.89 -3.23 2.49
C ALA A 219 8.00 -2.62 3.34
N ILE A 220 7.63 -1.63 4.16
CA ILE A 220 8.52 -0.89 5.06
C ILE A 220 7.87 -0.87 6.44
N ALA A 221 8.63 -1.11 7.50
CA ALA A 221 8.30 -0.70 8.86
C ALA A 221 9.48 0.07 9.45
N THR A 222 9.26 1.09 10.26
CA THR A 222 10.32 1.98 10.72
C THR A 222 10.02 2.60 12.09
N ASP A 223 11.06 2.73 12.92
CA ASP A 223 11.04 3.50 14.17
C ASP A 223 11.57 4.94 13.97
N GLY A 224 11.87 5.33 12.72
CA GLY A 224 12.45 6.62 12.35
C GLY A 224 13.98 6.67 12.35
N ARG A 225 14.65 5.66 12.93
CA ARG A 225 16.11 5.48 12.92
C ARG A 225 16.54 4.19 12.22
N HIS A 226 15.71 3.16 12.28
CA HIS A 226 15.91 1.88 11.63
C HIS A 226 14.66 1.54 10.83
N ALA A 227 14.85 0.77 9.76
CA ALA A 227 13.74 0.25 8.98
C ALA A 227 13.91 -1.24 8.68
N LEU A 228 12.79 -1.97 8.75
CA LEU A 228 12.63 -3.28 8.13
C LEU A 228 12.09 -3.09 6.72
N LEU A 229 12.87 -3.51 5.74
CA LEU A 229 12.54 -3.46 4.31
C LEU A 229 12.32 -4.89 3.81
N ALA A 230 11.12 -5.17 3.33
CA ALA A 230 10.70 -6.51 2.94
C ALA A 230 10.43 -6.61 1.45
N GLY A 231 10.77 -7.76 0.86
CA GLY A 231 10.63 -8.03 -0.56
C GLY A 231 11.90 -7.77 -1.37
N GLY A 232 11.80 -8.10 -2.64
CA GLY A 232 12.84 -7.95 -3.65
C GLY A 232 12.40 -8.62 -4.95
N TYR A 233 13.25 -8.53 -5.97
CA TYR A 233 13.05 -9.27 -7.21
C TYR A 233 13.77 -10.63 -7.18
N GLY A 234 13.22 -11.61 -7.89
CA GLY A 234 13.83 -12.92 -8.05
C GLY A 234 14.13 -13.64 -6.73
N ASP A 235 15.39 -13.99 -6.51
CA ASP A 235 15.88 -14.66 -5.30
C ASP A 235 15.71 -13.82 -4.02
N ASP A 236 15.53 -12.50 -4.16
CA ASP A 236 15.31 -11.58 -3.05
C ASP A 236 13.83 -11.41 -2.68
N ALA A 237 12.89 -12.08 -3.34
CA ALA A 237 11.47 -11.90 -3.07
C ALA A 237 11.06 -12.18 -1.61
N ALA A 238 11.77 -13.09 -0.95
CA ALA A 238 11.56 -13.41 0.47
C ALA A 238 12.45 -12.57 1.41
N ARG A 239 13.21 -11.57 0.93
CA ARG A 239 14.14 -10.82 1.76
C ARG A 239 13.40 -10.00 2.84
N LEU A 240 13.99 -9.99 4.03
CA LEU A 240 13.70 -9.05 5.11
C LEU A 240 15.02 -8.42 5.56
N ALA A 241 15.26 -7.17 5.21
CA ALA A 241 16.48 -6.44 5.55
C ALA A 241 16.21 -5.44 6.68
N LEU A 242 17.07 -5.45 7.71
CA LEU A 242 17.13 -4.39 8.70
C LEU A 242 18.20 -3.39 8.30
N VAL A 243 17.84 -2.11 8.20
CA VAL A 243 18.74 -1.02 7.85
C VAL A 243 18.74 0.07 8.91
N GLU A 244 19.85 0.79 9.05
CA GLU A 244 19.95 2.04 9.80
C GLU A 244 19.84 3.23 8.84
N LEU A 245 19.03 4.21 9.25
CA LEU A 245 18.83 5.50 8.60
C LEU A 245 19.79 6.50 9.25
N GLY A 246 20.93 6.73 8.59
CA GLY A 246 21.92 7.69 9.07
C GLY A 246 21.53 9.14 8.75
N GLY A 247 22.08 10.09 9.52
CA GLY A 247 21.95 11.52 9.21
C GLY A 247 20.52 12.07 9.30
N ASP A 248 20.25 13.13 8.54
CA ASP A 248 19.01 13.91 8.62
C ASP A 248 18.07 13.68 7.42
N GLY A 249 18.41 12.73 6.53
CA GLY A 249 17.63 12.39 5.35
C GLY A 249 17.79 13.43 4.25
N GLN A 250 19.03 13.70 3.89
CA GLN A 250 19.47 14.58 2.81
C GLN A 250 20.20 13.78 1.70
N GLY A 251 19.85 12.51 1.52
CA GLY A 251 20.44 11.63 0.52
C GLY A 251 21.58 10.74 1.03
N GLU A 252 21.72 10.57 2.34
CA GLU A 252 22.63 9.59 2.94
C GLU A 252 22.24 8.17 2.50
N GLU A 253 23.25 7.29 2.40
CA GLU A 253 23.03 5.88 2.09
C GLU A 253 22.56 5.13 3.35
N VAL A 254 21.48 4.35 3.22
CA VAL A 254 21.04 3.46 4.30
C VAL A 254 22.08 2.38 4.54
N ARG A 255 22.36 2.09 5.82
CA ARG A 255 23.34 1.07 6.19
C ARG A 255 22.65 -0.24 6.53
N MET A 256 22.85 -1.28 5.72
CA MET A 256 22.34 -2.61 6.06
C MET A 256 23.00 -3.14 7.34
N LEU A 257 22.17 -3.54 8.31
CA LEU A 257 22.61 -4.12 9.57
C LEU A 257 22.54 -5.65 9.53
N ALA A 258 21.46 -6.19 8.96
CA ALA A 258 21.23 -7.61 8.82
C ALA A 258 20.18 -7.90 7.73
N SER A 259 20.11 -9.16 7.31
CA SER A 259 19.11 -9.65 6.36
C SER A 259 18.72 -11.08 6.70
N TRP A 260 17.44 -11.38 6.56
CA TRP A 260 16.83 -12.69 6.78
C TRP A 260 15.84 -13.00 5.66
N ARG A 261 15.25 -14.21 5.71
CA ARG A 261 14.17 -14.61 4.81
C ARG A 261 12.85 -14.68 5.55
N LEU A 262 11.83 -14.06 4.98
CA LEU A 262 10.43 -14.20 5.36
C LEU A 262 10.01 -15.67 5.20
N PRO A 263 9.08 -16.16 6.04
CA PRO A 263 8.51 -17.50 5.94
C PRO A 263 7.49 -17.59 4.80
N LEU A 264 7.94 -17.30 3.57
CA LEU A 264 7.16 -17.53 2.35
C LEU A 264 7.21 -19.02 2.01
N ILE A 265 6.08 -19.56 1.54
CA ILE A 265 6.02 -20.96 1.12
C ILE A 265 6.46 -21.04 -0.33
N GLU A 266 7.53 -21.79 -0.59
CA GLU A 266 7.90 -22.21 -1.95
C GLU A 266 6.85 -23.21 -2.45
N ARG A 267 6.01 -22.82 -3.40
CA ARG A 267 5.21 -23.77 -4.19
C ARG A 267 5.81 -23.85 -5.58
N PHE A 268 6.39 -25.02 -5.91
CA PHE A 268 6.84 -25.31 -7.26
C PHE A 268 5.68 -25.17 -8.24
N SER A 269 5.86 -24.38 -9.29
CA SER A 269 4.95 -24.40 -10.44
C SER A 269 5.26 -25.65 -11.27
N PRO A 270 4.33 -26.60 -11.43
CA PRO A 270 4.50 -27.67 -12.40
C PRO A 270 4.33 -27.06 -13.79
N ASP A 271 5.36 -27.22 -14.63
CA ASP A 271 5.35 -27.08 -16.09
C ASP A 271 5.06 -25.69 -16.67
N HIS A 272 6.10 -25.03 -17.21
CA HIS A 272 5.96 -24.21 -18.42
C HIS A 272 7.18 -24.43 -19.33
N GLU A 273 7.06 -25.37 -20.27
CA GLU A 273 7.83 -25.32 -21.52
C GLU A 273 7.34 -24.10 -22.32
N HIS A 274 8.23 -23.13 -22.50
CA HIS A 274 8.27 -22.05 -23.52
C HIS A 274 8.58 -20.68 -22.90
N SER A 275 9.86 -20.30 -23.02
CA SER A 275 10.40 -19.02 -22.58
C SER A 275 10.16 -17.92 -23.63
N SER A 276 9.82 -16.70 -23.18
CA SER A 276 10.52 -15.48 -23.57
C SER A 276 10.02 -14.28 -22.75
N LEU A 277 10.98 -13.48 -22.28
CA LEU A 277 10.89 -12.24 -21.48
C LEU A 277 10.63 -12.42 -19.98
N ALA A 278 11.73 -12.49 -19.24
CA ALA A 278 11.85 -12.32 -17.78
C ALA A 278 10.96 -13.25 -16.94
N GLU A 279 11.50 -14.44 -16.67
CA GLU A 279 11.04 -15.38 -15.65
C GLU A 279 10.84 -14.64 -14.31
N HIS A 280 9.59 -14.27 -14.02
CA HIS A 280 9.18 -13.87 -12.69
C HIS A 280 9.06 -15.16 -11.89
N PHE A 281 9.92 -15.33 -10.89
CA PHE A 281 9.72 -16.30 -9.82
C PHE A 281 8.27 -16.19 -9.33
N ILE A 282 7.46 -17.23 -9.53
CA ILE A 282 6.08 -17.27 -9.03
C ILE A 282 6.15 -17.67 -7.56
N TRP A 283 6.56 -16.75 -6.72
CA TRP A 283 6.21 -16.82 -5.30
C TRP A 283 4.69 -16.61 -5.23
N GLU A 284 3.94 -17.47 -4.55
CA GLU A 284 2.56 -17.13 -4.19
C GLU A 284 2.62 -15.80 -3.42
N ARG A 285 2.01 -14.74 -3.97
CA ARG A 285 1.97 -13.45 -3.28
C ARG A 285 1.28 -13.68 -1.93
N PRO A 286 1.90 -13.29 -0.80
CA PRO A 286 1.26 -13.45 0.49
C PRO A 286 -0.08 -12.72 0.48
N ALA A 287 -1.02 -13.18 1.30
CA ALA A 287 -2.33 -12.54 1.44
C ALA A 287 -2.19 -11.08 1.92
N LEU A 288 -1.11 -10.78 2.65
CA LEU A 288 -0.69 -9.45 3.03
C LEU A 288 0.82 -9.43 3.31
N LEU A 289 1.52 -8.42 2.81
CA LEU A 289 2.82 -7.99 3.32
C LEU A 289 2.76 -6.47 3.42
N ALA A 290 2.75 -5.94 4.64
CA ALA A 290 2.52 -4.51 4.87
C ALA A 290 3.15 -4.07 6.18
N GLY A 291 3.71 -2.88 6.23
CA GLY A 291 4.11 -2.28 7.50
C GLY A 291 3.11 -1.26 8.01
N ARG A 292 3.08 -1.10 9.32
CA ARG A 292 2.34 -0.06 10.03
C ARG A 292 3.22 0.49 11.14
N GLY A 293 3.65 1.74 11.00
CA GLY A 293 4.61 2.32 11.94
C GLY A 293 5.90 1.49 11.98
N ASP A 294 6.26 1.03 13.17
CA ASP A 294 7.42 0.19 13.45
C ASP A 294 7.14 -1.32 13.39
N MET A 295 5.95 -1.72 12.94
CA MET A 295 5.54 -3.13 12.84
C MET A 295 5.44 -3.57 11.38
N LEU A 296 6.18 -4.61 10.99
CA LEU A 296 6.00 -5.30 9.71
C LEU A 296 5.06 -6.49 9.90
N ASN A 297 4.08 -6.65 9.01
CA ASN A 297 3.08 -7.70 9.05
C ASN A 297 3.11 -8.55 7.78
N LEU A 298 3.08 -9.87 7.95
CA LEU A 298 2.96 -10.85 6.87
C LEU A 298 1.80 -11.79 7.19
N ILE A 299 0.91 -11.99 6.22
CA ILE A 299 -0.10 -13.04 6.28
C ILE A 299 0.17 -14.00 5.14
N ASN A 300 0.57 -15.20 5.50
CA ASN A 300 0.90 -16.25 4.56
C ASN A 300 0.33 -17.57 5.06
N ASP A 301 -0.39 -18.28 4.19
CA ASP A 301 -1.04 -19.58 4.49
C ASP A 301 -1.89 -19.56 5.78
N GLY A 302 -2.63 -18.48 6.00
CA GLY A 302 -3.49 -18.32 7.17
C GLY A 302 -2.76 -18.03 8.49
N VAL A 303 -1.43 -17.90 8.47
CA VAL A 303 -0.63 -17.48 9.63
C VAL A 303 -0.29 -16.00 9.53
N TRP A 304 -0.54 -15.26 10.61
CA TRP A 304 -0.16 -13.86 10.73
C TRP A 304 1.15 -13.75 11.54
N TYR A 305 2.21 -13.31 10.87
CA TYR A 305 3.49 -12.97 11.46
C TYR A 305 3.61 -11.45 11.60
N SER A 306 4.20 -11.01 12.71
CA SER A 306 4.49 -9.60 12.96
C SER A 306 5.89 -9.45 13.55
N TRP A 307 6.64 -8.45 13.08
CA TRP A 307 7.97 -8.11 13.58
C TRP A 307 8.05 -6.64 13.92
N GLN A 308 8.44 -6.32 15.15
CA GLN A 308 8.75 -4.96 15.57
C GLN A 308 10.19 -4.62 15.19
N VAL A 309 10.42 -3.41 14.68
CA VAL A 309 11.76 -2.92 14.32
C VAL A 309 12.70 -2.96 15.54
N GLY A 310 12.22 -2.50 16.70
CA GLY A 310 13.00 -2.50 17.95
C GLY A 310 13.49 -3.89 18.36
N ASP A 311 12.63 -4.90 18.28
CA ASP A 311 13.00 -6.30 18.61
C ASP A 311 14.11 -6.82 17.69
N ALA A 312 14.05 -6.49 16.39
CA ALA A 312 15.07 -6.88 15.42
C ALA A 312 16.43 -6.22 15.72
N VAL A 313 16.42 -4.94 16.15
CA VAL A 313 17.61 -4.22 16.58
C VAL A 313 18.19 -4.82 17.86
N GLU A 314 17.34 -5.11 18.86
CA GLU A 314 17.78 -5.74 20.11
C GLU A 314 18.39 -7.12 19.87
N ALA A 315 17.84 -7.90 18.94
CA ALA A 315 18.37 -9.21 18.60
C ALA A 315 19.81 -9.15 18.09
N LEU A 316 20.20 -8.10 17.35
CA LEU A 316 21.59 -7.92 16.88
C LEU A 316 22.56 -7.55 18.00
N GLY A 317 22.13 -6.77 19.00
CA GLY A 317 22.97 -6.39 20.13
C GLY A 317 23.26 -7.52 21.13
N ARG A 318 22.55 -8.66 21.00
CA ARG A 318 22.71 -9.86 21.83
C ARG A 318 23.49 -10.99 21.13
N MET A 319 23.89 -10.80 19.86
CA MET A 319 24.79 -11.72 19.13
C MET A 319 26.26 -11.36 19.36
#